data_AF-A0A6B0YRD3-F1
#
_entry.id   AF-A0A6B0YRD3-F1
#
_cell.length_a   1.000
_cell.length_b   1.000
_cell.length_c   1.000
_cell.angle_alpha   90.00
_cell.angle_beta   90.00
_cell.angle_gamma   90.00
#
_symmetry.space_group_name_H-M   'P 1'
#
loop_
_entity.id
_entity.type
_entity.pdbx_description
1 polymer ?
#
loop_
_entity_poly.entity_id
_entity_poly.type
_entity_poly.pdbx_seq_one_letter_code
_entity_poly.pdbx_strand_id
1 'polypeptide(L)'
;LFGSGWYQVLPSLALAVTKAQPAEYTVAMVDKALRYYKAHGREAAVAHYNTPESVDGEWYVYIFDENDQLIAHANPDLLGQDLKEDLGLDSTGYHFGTDMLEATAEGLWVRYVFLNPATGAEQTKHSWTVRHDGLLIGSGWYE
;
A
#
# COMPACT_ATOMS: atom_id res chain seq x y z
N LEU A 1 20.93 45.56 29.08
CA LEU A 1 20.15 44.36 29.44
C LEU A 1 19.15 44.14 28.31
N PHE A 2 19.55 43.42 27.26
CA PHE A 2 18.74 43.19 26.07
C PHE A 2 18.62 41.68 25.83
N GLY A 3 17.45 41.24 25.36
CA GLY A 3 17.31 40.00 24.60
C GLY A 3 16.28 39.00 25.14
N SER A 4 15.00 39.31 25.01
CA SER A 4 13.93 38.31 25.03
C SER A 4 13.98 37.50 23.73
N GLY A 5 14.49 36.27 23.78
CA GLY A 5 14.56 35.35 22.63
C GLY A 5 13.44 34.32 22.69
N TRP A 6 12.39 34.53 21.89
CA TRP A 6 11.44 33.50 21.52
C TRP A 6 12.12 32.57 20.51
N TYR A 7 12.41 31.33 20.90
CA TYR A 7 12.69 30.28 19.92
C TYR A 7 11.44 29.43 19.78
N GLN A 8 10.59 29.80 18.82
CA GLN A 8 9.70 28.83 18.21
C GLN A 8 10.57 27.82 17.47
N VAL A 9 10.52 26.57 17.93
CA VAL A 9 11.09 25.44 17.21
C VAL A 9 10.19 25.25 15.98
N LEU A 10 10.60 25.76 14.82
CA LEU A 10 9.90 25.43 13.58
C LEU A 10 10.09 23.93 13.32
N PRO A 11 9.01 23.16 13.09
CA PRO A 11 9.14 21.77 12.68
C PRO A 11 9.94 21.74 11.36
N SER A 12 10.95 20.88 11.32
CA SER A 12 11.74 20.61 10.12
C SER A 12 10.81 20.36 8.94
N LEU A 13 10.92 21.18 7.89
CA LEU A 13 10.30 20.96 6.59
C LEU A 13 10.94 19.72 5.94
N ALA A 14 10.52 18.53 6.37
CA ALA A 14 10.62 17.37 5.50
C ALA A 14 9.75 17.69 4.27
N LEU A 15 10.37 17.79 3.09
CA LEU A 15 9.63 17.94 1.84
C LEU A 15 8.58 16.83 1.77
N ALA A 16 7.31 17.20 1.63
CA ALA A 16 6.25 16.22 1.49
C ALA A 16 6.50 15.41 0.21
N VAL A 17 6.54 14.08 0.33
CA VAL A 17 6.63 13.19 -0.83
C VAL A 17 5.46 13.46 -1.76
N THR A 18 5.74 13.59 -3.05
CA THR A 18 4.73 13.91 -4.08
C THR A 18 4.59 12.74 -5.04
N LYS A 19 3.47 12.69 -5.79
CA LYS A 19 3.23 11.68 -6.84
C LYS A 19 4.27 11.67 -7.97
N ALA A 20 5.10 12.71 -8.08
CA ALA A 20 6.24 12.73 -9.01
C ALA A 20 7.42 11.82 -8.55
N GLN A 21 7.35 11.30 -7.32
CA GLN A 21 8.29 10.35 -6.73
C GLN A 21 7.52 9.06 -6.40
N PRO A 22 7.18 8.25 -7.43
CA PRO A 22 6.15 7.23 -7.29
C PRO A 22 6.51 6.12 -6.30
N ALA A 23 7.79 5.74 -6.22
CA ALA A 23 8.26 4.75 -5.26
C ALA A 23 8.13 5.26 -3.81
N GLU A 24 8.65 6.45 -3.52
CA GLU A 24 8.57 7.07 -2.19
C GLU A 24 7.11 7.33 -1.79
N TYR A 25 6.27 7.74 -2.74
CA TYR A 25 4.86 8.00 -2.49
C TYR A 25 4.10 6.73 -2.13
N THR A 26 4.45 5.61 -2.78
CA THR A 26 3.92 4.28 -2.43
C THR A 26 4.28 3.90 -1.00
N VAL A 27 5.55 4.05 -0.61
CA VAL A 27 6.01 3.76 0.76
C VAL A 27 5.26 4.64 1.76
N ALA A 28 5.09 5.94 1.46
CA ALA A 28 4.35 6.86 2.30
C ALA A 28 2.86 6.50 2.42
N MET A 29 2.23 5.97 1.37
CA MET A 29 0.85 5.50 1.42
C MET A 29 0.69 4.26 2.30
N VAL A 30 1.61 3.28 2.18
CA VAL A 30 1.61 2.09 3.04
C VAL A 30 1.87 2.46 4.50
N ASP A 31 2.80 3.38 4.77
CA ASP A 31 3.04 3.91 6.12
C ASP A 31 1.81 4.63 6.68
N LYS A 32 1.09 5.41 5.86
CA LYS A 32 -0.21 6.00 6.24
C LYS A 32 -1.23 4.93 6.60
N ALA A 33 -1.32 3.84 5.82
CA ALA A 33 -2.22 2.72 6.10
C ALA A 33 -1.88 1.98 7.40
N LEU A 34 -0.59 1.71 7.63
CA LEU A 34 -0.12 1.12 8.87
C LEU A 34 -0.43 2.01 10.08
N ARG A 35 -0.24 3.33 9.98
CA ARG A 35 -0.63 4.27 11.04
C ARG A 35 -2.14 4.28 11.28
N TYR A 36 -2.95 4.24 10.22
CA TYR A 36 -4.39 4.17 10.32
C TYR A 36 -4.84 2.89 11.05
N TYR A 37 -4.29 1.74 10.64
CA TYR A 37 -4.52 0.47 11.31
C TYR A 37 -4.13 0.52 12.79
N LYS A 38 -2.95 1.05 13.14
CA LYS A 38 -2.50 1.14 14.54
C LYS A 38 -3.39 2.05 15.39
N ALA A 39 -3.95 3.11 14.79
CA ALA A 39 -4.79 4.07 15.51
C ALA A 39 -6.25 3.61 15.66
N HIS A 40 -6.78 2.89 14.68
CA HIS A 40 -8.22 2.59 14.58
C HIS A 40 -8.56 1.09 14.64
N GLY A 41 -7.55 0.22 14.55
CA GLY A 41 -7.71 -1.22 14.53
C GLY A 41 -8.06 -1.80 13.16
N ARG A 42 -8.10 -3.14 13.10
CA ARG A 42 -8.33 -3.92 11.88
C ARG A 42 -9.63 -3.59 11.18
N GLU A 43 -10.76 -3.65 11.88
CA GLU A 43 -12.08 -3.49 11.27
C GLU A 43 -12.24 -2.12 10.60
N ALA A 44 -11.80 -1.05 11.27
CA ALA A 44 -11.85 0.29 10.72
C ALA A 44 -10.93 0.46 9.50
N ALA A 45 -9.71 -0.11 9.55
CA ALA A 45 -8.80 -0.07 8.40
C ALA A 45 -9.36 -0.80 7.18
N VAL A 46 -9.89 -2.00 7.39
CA VAL A 46 -10.53 -2.79 6.32
C VAL A 46 -11.72 -2.04 5.72
N ALA A 47 -12.60 -1.51 6.57
CA ALA A 47 -13.75 -0.73 6.11
C ALA A 47 -13.32 0.52 5.33
N HIS A 48 -12.28 1.22 5.78
CA HIS A 48 -11.76 2.40 5.09
C HIS A 48 -11.19 2.07 3.70
N TYR A 49 -10.39 1.01 3.59
CA TYR A 49 -9.73 0.65 2.33
C TYR A 49 -10.60 -0.16 1.35
N ASN A 50 -11.81 -0.53 1.77
CA ASN A 50 -12.88 -1.04 0.89
C ASN A 50 -13.74 0.08 0.27
N THR A 51 -13.19 1.29 0.13
CA THR A 51 -13.90 2.44 -0.44
C THR A 51 -13.13 3.06 -1.60
N PRO A 52 -13.83 3.56 -2.65
CA PRO A 52 -13.20 4.30 -3.74
C PRO A 52 -12.46 5.56 -3.25
N GLU A 53 -12.92 6.18 -2.16
CA GLU A 53 -12.31 7.38 -1.57
C GLU A 53 -10.93 7.12 -0.98
N SER A 54 -10.58 5.84 -0.73
CA SER A 54 -9.25 5.45 -0.25
C SER A 54 -8.18 5.44 -1.35
N VAL A 55 -8.58 5.54 -2.62
CA VAL A 55 -7.71 5.57 -3.79
C VAL A 55 -7.18 6.99 -4.00
N ASP A 56 -5.89 7.13 -4.32
CA ASP A 56 -5.27 8.42 -4.61
C ASP A 56 -4.53 8.40 -5.95
N GLY A 57 -5.25 8.56 -7.07
CA GLY A 57 -4.71 8.38 -8.42
C GLY A 57 -4.63 6.90 -8.78
N GLU A 58 -3.43 6.41 -9.10
CA GLU A 58 -3.21 4.97 -9.35
C GLU A 58 -2.89 4.18 -8.08
N TRP A 59 -2.59 4.86 -6.97
CA TRP A 59 -2.26 4.23 -5.71
C TRP A 59 -3.52 3.85 -4.94
N TYR A 60 -3.57 2.60 -4.51
CA TYR A 60 -4.62 2.05 -3.66
C TYR A 60 -3.98 1.05 -2.69
N VAL A 61 -4.57 0.93 -1.51
CA VAL A 61 -4.11 -0.03 -0.51
C VAL A 61 -4.83 -1.35 -0.72
N TYR A 62 -4.07 -2.44 -0.60
CA TYR A 62 -4.60 -3.79 -0.43
C TYR A 62 -4.21 -4.32 0.94
N ILE A 63 -5.09 -5.13 1.52
CA ILE A 63 -4.83 -5.83 2.78
C ILE A 63 -5.19 -7.30 2.60
N PHE A 64 -4.21 -8.18 2.80
CA PHE A 64 -4.45 -9.62 2.93
C PHE A 64 -4.44 -10.02 4.40
N ASP A 65 -5.29 -10.98 4.74
CA ASP A 65 -5.34 -11.56 6.07
C ASP A 65 -4.26 -12.62 6.32
N GLU A 66 -4.30 -13.24 7.48
CA GLU A 66 -3.35 -14.27 7.92
C GLU A 66 -3.45 -15.59 7.13
N ASN A 67 -4.50 -15.75 6.33
CA ASN A 67 -4.69 -16.88 5.41
C ASN A 67 -4.36 -16.49 3.96
N ASP A 68 -3.81 -15.29 3.76
CA ASP A 68 -3.48 -14.70 2.47
C ASP A 68 -4.70 -14.37 1.60
N GLN A 69 -5.88 -14.18 2.21
CA GLN A 69 -7.11 -13.75 1.53
C GLN A 69 -7.22 -12.23 1.48
N LEU A 70 -7.61 -11.67 0.33
CA LEU A 70 -7.77 -10.24 0.16
C LEU A 70 -9.00 -9.74 0.92
N ILE A 71 -8.79 -9.00 2.02
CA ILE A 71 -9.86 -8.49 2.88
C ILE A 71 -10.12 -7.00 2.70
N ALA A 72 -9.17 -6.24 2.13
CA ALA A 72 -9.40 -4.85 1.77
C ALA A 72 -8.84 -4.51 0.39
N HIS A 73 -9.67 -3.91 -0.47
CA HIS A 73 -9.31 -3.43 -1.78
C HIS A 73 -10.40 -2.50 -2.33
N ALA A 74 -10.01 -1.45 -3.07
CA ALA A 74 -10.98 -0.50 -3.63
C ALA A 74 -11.87 -1.09 -4.74
N ASN A 75 -11.37 -2.11 -5.45
CA ASN A 75 -12.19 -2.97 -6.33
C ASN A 75 -12.79 -4.13 -5.51
N PRO A 76 -14.11 -4.15 -5.25
CA PRO A 76 -14.76 -5.17 -4.43
C PRO A 76 -14.78 -6.57 -5.09
N ASP A 77 -14.64 -6.66 -6.41
CA ASP A 77 -14.68 -7.94 -7.14
C ASP A 77 -13.47 -8.85 -6.82
N LEU A 78 -12.41 -8.27 -6.25
CA LEU A 78 -11.22 -9.01 -5.83
C LEU A 78 -11.31 -9.56 -4.41
N LEU A 79 -12.26 -9.09 -3.60
CA LEU A 79 -12.33 -9.46 -2.18
C LEU A 79 -12.58 -10.96 -2.00
N GLY A 80 -11.87 -11.56 -1.05
CA GLY A 80 -11.93 -13.00 -0.73
C GLY A 80 -11.07 -13.89 -1.62
N GLN A 81 -10.44 -13.35 -2.68
CA GLN A 81 -9.49 -14.11 -3.48
C GLN A 81 -8.18 -14.35 -2.70
N ASP A 82 -7.54 -15.50 -2.94
CA ASP A 82 -6.30 -15.93 -2.28
C ASP A 82 -5.08 -15.50 -3.11
N LEU A 83 -4.11 -14.85 -2.46
CA LEU A 83 -2.87 -14.40 -3.07
C LEU A 83 -1.99 -15.52 -3.63
N LYS A 84 -2.18 -16.78 -3.21
CA LYS A 84 -1.41 -17.93 -3.74
C LYS A 84 -2.00 -18.52 -5.01
N GLU A 85 -3.23 -18.13 -5.36
CA GLU A 85 -3.99 -18.66 -6.49
C GLU A 85 -3.99 -17.66 -7.65
N ASP A 86 -5.08 -17.58 -8.43
CA ASP A 86 -5.20 -16.74 -9.64
C ASP A 86 -4.89 -15.25 -9.38
N LEU A 87 -5.19 -14.73 -8.19
CA LEU A 87 -4.92 -13.32 -7.87
C LEU A 87 -3.42 -13.01 -7.85
N GLY A 88 -2.58 -13.96 -7.42
CA GLY A 88 -1.12 -13.81 -7.32
C GLY A 88 -0.34 -14.32 -8.52
N LEU A 89 -1.04 -14.61 -9.62
CA LEU A 89 -0.47 -15.04 -10.89
C LEU A 89 -0.66 -13.95 -11.93
N ASP A 90 0.43 -13.42 -12.47
CA ASP A 90 0.33 -12.45 -13.56
C ASP A 90 0.18 -13.11 -14.93
N SER A 91 -0.15 -12.31 -15.95
CA SER A 91 -0.39 -12.77 -17.32
C SER A 91 0.85 -13.36 -18.02
N THR A 92 2.04 -13.18 -17.44
CA THR A 92 3.28 -13.79 -17.94
C THR A 92 3.54 -15.17 -17.37
N GLY A 93 2.73 -15.61 -16.40
CA GLY A 93 2.90 -16.85 -15.65
C GLY A 93 3.78 -16.70 -14.41
N TYR A 94 4.08 -15.48 -13.97
CA TYR A 94 4.85 -15.23 -12.76
C TYR A 94 3.95 -15.23 -11.52
N HIS A 95 4.23 -16.15 -10.60
CA HIS A 95 3.57 -16.27 -9.30
C HIS A 95 4.13 -15.25 -8.29
N PHE A 96 3.84 -13.97 -8.53
CA PHE A 96 4.30 -12.88 -7.67
C PHE A 96 3.73 -12.95 -6.25
N GLY A 97 2.58 -13.61 -6.07
CA GLY A 97 1.98 -13.82 -4.75
C GLY A 97 2.94 -14.48 -3.78
N THR A 98 3.61 -15.56 -4.21
CA THR A 98 4.62 -16.27 -3.39
C THR A 98 5.74 -15.35 -2.93
N ASP A 99 6.25 -14.49 -3.81
CA ASP A 99 7.32 -13.55 -3.46
C ASP A 99 6.80 -12.45 -2.51
N MET A 100 5.57 -11.99 -2.71
CA MET A 100 4.94 -11.00 -1.82
C MET A 100 4.72 -11.54 -0.39
N LEU A 101 4.50 -12.85 -0.23
CA LEU A 101 4.35 -13.48 1.08
C LEU A 101 5.61 -13.40 1.95
N GLU A 102 6.79 -13.26 1.33
CA GLU A 102 8.08 -13.10 2.02
C GLU A 102 8.26 -11.71 2.65
N ALA A 103 7.31 -10.79 2.46
CA ALA A 103 7.37 -9.47 3.07
C ALA A 103 7.40 -9.56 4.60
N THR A 104 8.28 -8.75 5.20
CA THR A 104 8.46 -8.61 6.65
C THR A 104 8.00 -7.22 7.12
N ALA A 105 8.28 -6.87 8.38
CA ALA A 105 8.00 -5.54 8.91
C ALA A 105 8.89 -4.45 8.29
N GLU A 106 10.05 -4.82 7.74
CA GLU A 106 10.95 -3.95 6.99
C GLU A 106 10.41 -3.61 5.59
N GLY A 107 9.47 -4.41 5.10
CA GLY A 107 8.83 -4.28 3.81
C GLY A 107 9.61 -4.89 2.64
N LEU A 108 8.89 -5.14 1.55
CA LEU A 108 9.40 -5.80 0.35
C LEU A 108 8.83 -5.12 -0.90
N TRP A 109 9.71 -4.87 -1.87
CA TRP A 109 9.30 -4.48 -3.22
C TRP A 109 9.11 -5.72 -4.09
N VAL A 110 7.95 -5.82 -4.74
CA VAL A 110 7.63 -6.87 -5.71
C VAL A 110 7.12 -6.23 -6.99
N ARG A 111 7.55 -6.74 -8.15
CA ARG A 111 7.19 -6.19 -9.46
C ARG A 111 6.56 -7.27 -10.31
N TYR A 112 5.36 -7.00 -10.82
CA TYR A 112 4.55 -7.97 -11.54
C TYR A 112 3.62 -7.27 -12.54
N VAL A 113 3.08 -8.00 -13.51
CA VAL A 113 2.07 -7.43 -14.42
C VAL A 113 0.70 -7.44 -13.75
N PHE A 114 -0.01 -6.31 -13.80
CA PHE A 114 -1.36 -6.22 -13.27
C PHE A 114 -2.20 -5.23 -14.07
N LEU A 115 -3.52 -5.37 -14.02
CA LEU A 115 -4.44 -4.40 -14.61
C LEU A 115 -4.28 -3.05 -13.92
N ASN A 116 -3.96 -2.00 -14.68
CA ASN A 116 -3.99 -0.63 -14.18
C ASN A 116 -5.42 -0.09 -14.26
N PRO A 117 -6.09 0.22 -13.13
CA PRO A 117 -7.47 0.71 -13.16
C PRO A 117 -7.62 2.07 -13.84
N ALA A 118 -6.55 2.86 -13.95
CA ALA A 118 -6.59 4.17 -14.63
C ALA A 118 -6.61 4.05 -16.16
N THR A 119 -5.99 3.00 -16.72
CA THR A 119 -5.83 2.82 -18.18
C THR A 119 -6.67 1.66 -18.72
N GLY A 120 -7.04 0.69 -17.88
CA GLY A 120 -7.68 -0.56 -18.28
C GLY A 120 -6.75 -1.51 -19.03
N ALA A 121 -5.43 -1.26 -18.99
CA ALA A 121 -4.42 -2.10 -19.64
C ALA A 121 -3.55 -2.81 -18.59
N GLU A 122 -2.98 -3.95 -18.97
CA GLU A 122 -1.94 -4.60 -18.19
C GLU A 122 -0.65 -3.79 -18.27
N GLN A 123 -0.08 -3.49 -17.10
CA GLN A 123 1.17 -2.74 -16.97
C GLN A 123 2.00 -3.34 -15.84
N THR A 124 3.30 -3.06 -15.87
CA THR A 124 4.21 -3.45 -14.79
C THR A 124 3.88 -2.62 -13.55
N LYS A 125 3.40 -3.28 -12.50
CA LYS A 125 3.13 -2.68 -11.20
C LYS A 125 4.31 -2.88 -10.27
N HIS A 126 4.72 -1.83 -9.58
CA HIS A 126 5.74 -1.82 -8.55
C HIS A 126 5.06 -1.69 -7.18
N SER A 127 5.05 -2.77 -6.41
CA SER A 127 4.33 -2.85 -5.15
C SER A 127 5.27 -2.86 -3.95
N TRP A 128 5.00 -2.00 -2.96
CA TRP A 128 5.61 -2.06 -1.65
C TRP A 128 4.63 -2.72 -0.67
N THR A 129 5.07 -3.78 -0.01
CA THR A 129 4.23 -4.56 0.92
C THR A 129 4.95 -4.70 2.25
N VAL A 130 4.22 -4.55 3.35
CA VAL A 130 4.72 -4.69 4.73
C VAL A 130 3.86 -5.69 5.47
N ARG A 131 4.48 -6.58 6.24
CA ARG A 131 3.76 -7.49 7.15
C ARG A 131 3.65 -6.90 8.55
N HIS A 132 2.44 -6.83 9.09
CA HIS A 132 2.15 -6.31 10.43
C HIS A 132 0.94 -7.04 11.04
N ASP A 133 1.10 -7.57 12.25
CA ASP A 133 0.06 -8.35 12.96
C ASP A 133 -0.54 -9.49 12.11
N GLY A 134 0.31 -10.16 11.32
CA GLY A 134 -0.12 -11.24 10.41
C GLY A 134 -0.68 -10.75 9.07
N LEU A 135 -1.13 -9.50 8.98
CA LEU A 135 -1.64 -8.90 7.75
C LEU A 135 -0.51 -8.50 6.81
N LEU A 136 -0.74 -8.63 5.50
CA LEU A 136 0.06 -7.97 4.46
C LEU A 136 -0.67 -6.70 4.02
N ILE A 137 -0.02 -5.56 4.18
CA ILE A 137 -0.56 -4.25 3.81
C ILE A 137 0.38 -3.66 2.76
N GLY A 138 -0.16 -3.29 1.61
CA GLY A 138 0.65 -2.77 0.52
C GLY A 138 -0.08 -1.83 -0.42
N SER A 139 0.68 -1.20 -1.31
CA SER A 139 0.24 -0.33 -2.38
C SER A 139 1.24 -0.40 -3.53
N GLY A 140 0.94 0.22 -4.68
CA GLY A 140 1.87 0.26 -5.80
C GLY A 140 1.56 1.34 -6.83
N TRP A 141 2.48 1.50 -7.76
CA TRP A 141 2.39 2.38 -8.93
C TRP A 141 2.67 1.59 -10.21
N TYR A 142 2.32 2.15 -11.37
CA TYR A 142 2.47 1.48 -12.67
C TYR A 142 3.45 2.21 -13.59
N GLU A 143 4.21 1.43 -14.37
CA GLU A 143 5.07 1.92 -15.46
C GLU A 143 4.29 2.20 -16.75
#